data_AF-Q5DVD7-F1
#
_entry.id   AF-Q5DVD7-F1
#
_cell.length_a   1.000
_cell.length_b   1.000
_cell.length_c   1.000
_cell.angle_alpha   90.00
_cell.angle_beta   90.00
_cell.angle_gamma   90.00
#
_symmetry.space_group_name_H-M   'P 1'
#
loop_
_entity.id
_entity.type
_entity.pdbx_description
1 polymer ?
#
loop_
_entity_poly.entity_id
_entity_poly.type
_entity_poly.pdbx_seq_one_letter_code
_entity_poly.pdbx_strand_id
1 'polypeptide(L)'
;FKTFDGDIFYYPGLCNYVFASHCNTAYEEFNIQIRRTLVENIPTIHRIAIKLEGVAVELTKDVVLINSNRVQLPYSQAGITIERSSIYVKVVSKADIVFMWNQRDSILLELHEKYANQTCGLCGDYNGLQS
;
A
#
# COMPACT_ATOMS: atom_id res chain seq x y z
N PHE A 1 -10.81 -7.26 -5.27
CA PHE A 1 -10.38 -5.88 -4.97
C PHE A 1 -11.63 -5.06 -4.70
N LYS A 2 -11.50 -3.99 -3.92
CA LYS A 2 -12.54 -3.00 -3.69
C LYS A 2 -11.90 -1.62 -3.87
N THR A 3 -12.49 -0.76 -4.70
CA THR A 3 -12.04 0.62 -4.90
C THR A 3 -12.39 1.49 -3.69
N PHE A 4 -11.90 2.73 -3.65
CA PHE A 4 -12.30 3.69 -2.62
C PHE A 4 -13.81 3.99 -2.65
N ASP A 5 -14.38 4.02 -3.86
CA ASP A 5 -15.79 4.37 -4.11
C ASP A 5 -16.74 3.17 -4.07
N GLY A 6 -16.21 1.97 -3.83
CA GLY A 6 -16.99 0.78 -3.47
C GLY A 6 -17.13 -0.28 -4.56
N ASP A 7 -16.55 -0.07 -5.75
CA ASP A 7 -16.57 -1.05 -6.84
C ASP A 7 -15.80 -2.31 -6.46
N ILE A 8 -16.43 -3.46 -6.63
CA ILE A 8 -15.83 -4.77 -6.34
C ILE A 8 -15.54 -5.48 -7.65
N PHE A 9 -14.28 -5.89 -7.82
CA PHE A 9 -13.86 -6.63 -9.01
C PHE A 9 -12.79 -7.68 -8.70
N TYR A 10 -12.66 -8.66 -9.61
CA TYR A 10 -11.63 -9.67 -9.57
C TYR A 10 -10.48 -9.33 -10.52
N TYR A 11 -9.24 -9.46 -10.04
CA TYR A 11 -8.04 -9.25 -10.85
C TYR A 11 -7.02 -10.36 -10.54
N PRO A 12 -6.81 -11.31 -11.47
CA PRO A 12 -5.93 -12.48 -11.28
C PRO A 12 -4.44 -12.21 -11.55
N GLY A 13 -4.03 -10.95 -11.74
CA GLY A 13 -2.65 -10.63 -12.09
C GLY A 13 -1.64 -11.05 -11.02
N LEU A 14 -0.60 -11.76 -11.45
CA LEU A 14 0.55 -12.18 -10.62
C LEU A 14 1.77 -11.27 -10.77
N CYS A 15 1.76 -10.38 -11.75
CA CYS A 15 2.81 -9.39 -11.94
C CYS A 15 2.78 -8.30 -10.86
N ASN A 16 3.71 -7.36 -10.95
CA ASN A 16 3.67 -6.15 -10.15
C ASN A 16 2.64 -5.17 -10.72
N TYR A 17 1.86 -4.52 -9.87
CA TYR A 17 0.89 -3.50 -10.28
C TYR A 17 0.72 -2.41 -9.23
N VAL A 18 0.29 -1.23 -9.69
CA VAL A 18 -0.02 -0.07 -8.84
C VAL A 18 -1.37 -0.31 -8.16
N PHE A 19 -1.33 -0.50 -6.84
CA PHE A 19 -2.53 -0.61 -6.02
C PHE A 19 -3.22 0.75 -5.92
N ALA A 20 -2.47 1.78 -5.52
CA ALA A 20 -2.90 3.17 -5.53
C ALA A 20 -1.67 4.10 -5.61
N SER A 21 -1.84 5.28 -6.20
CA SER A 21 -0.82 6.32 -6.26
C SER A 21 -1.44 7.71 -6.20
N HIS A 22 -0.67 8.70 -5.74
CA HIS A 22 -1.03 10.12 -5.80
C HIS A 22 -0.72 10.66 -7.21
N CYS A 23 -1.76 10.92 -7.99
CA CYS A 23 -1.69 11.33 -9.39
C CYS A 23 -2.29 12.73 -9.57
N ASN A 24 -2.21 13.28 -10.78
CA ASN A 24 -2.75 14.61 -11.11
C ASN A 24 -2.14 15.78 -10.29
N THR A 25 -0.91 15.59 -9.81
CA THR A 25 -0.15 16.57 -9.02
C THR A 25 1.30 16.65 -9.52
N ALA A 26 1.97 17.77 -9.25
CA ALA A 26 3.40 17.92 -9.54
C ALA A 26 4.30 17.07 -8.63
N TYR A 27 3.80 16.68 -7.45
CA TYR A 27 4.56 15.90 -6.47
C TYR A 27 3.75 14.70 -5.97
N GLU A 28 4.22 13.50 -6.31
CA GLU A 28 3.65 12.24 -5.85
C GLU A 28 4.01 12.01 -4.37
N GLU A 29 3.05 12.27 -3.47
CA GLU A 29 3.24 12.01 -2.03
C GLU A 29 3.24 10.52 -1.69
N PHE A 30 2.54 9.69 -2.47
CA PHE A 30 2.57 8.25 -2.28
C PHE A 30 2.46 7.44 -3.57
N ASN A 31 3.08 6.26 -3.56
CA ASN A 31 2.95 5.23 -4.59
C ASN A 31 2.99 3.86 -3.93
N ILE A 32 1.94 3.06 -4.09
CA ILE A 32 1.85 1.73 -3.49
C ILE A 32 1.72 0.69 -4.60
N GLN A 33 2.70 -0.19 -4.68
CA GLN A 33 2.74 -1.28 -5.63
C GLN A 33 2.75 -2.61 -4.89
N ILE A 34 2.01 -3.57 -5.42
CA ILE A 34 1.97 -4.92 -4.88
C ILE A 34 2.31 -5.92 -5.97
N ARG A 35 3.01 -6.98 -5.56
CA ARG A 35 3.30 -8.14 -6.40
C ARG A 35 2.74 -9.37 -5.73
N ARG A 36 1.91 -10.10 -6.47
CA ARG A 36 1.38 -11.40 -6.02
C ARG A 36 2.28 -12.55 -6.46
N THR A 37 2.12 -13.68 -5.79
CA THR A 37 2.62 -14.98 -6.21
C THR A 37 1.59 -16.05 -5.85
N LEU A 38 1.81 -17.28 -6.28
CA LEU A 38 1.05 -18.44 -5.85
C LEU A 38 1.85 -19.18 -4.78
N VAL A 39 1.25 -19.36 -3.61
CA VAL A 39 1.75 -20.27 -2.57
C VAL A 39 0.69 -21.36 -2.44
N GLU A 40 1.04 -22.60 -2.77
CA GLU A 40 0.08 -23.72 -2.77
C GLU A 40 -1.19 -23.43 -3.59
N ASN A 41 -1.03 -22.77 -4.74
CA ASN A 41 -2.10 -22.33 -5.63
C ASN A 41 -3.04 -21.24 -5.05
N ILE A 42 -2.67 -20.64 -3.91
CA ILE A 42 -3.40 -19.53 -3.27
C ILE A 42 -2.68 -18.21 -3.61
N PRO A 43 -3.38 -17.22 -4.21
CA PRO A 43 -2.83 -15.89 -4.45
C PRO A 43 -2.41 -15.22 -3.14
N THR A 44 -1.12 -14.97 -2.99
CA THR A 44 -0.53 -14.34 -1.79
C THR A 44 0.22 -13.09 -2.22
N ILE A 45 0.21 -12.04 -1.39
CA ILE A 45 1.02 -10.86 -1.62
C ILE A 45 2.46 -11.21 -1.23
N HIS A 46 3.34 -11.22 -2.23
CA HIS A 46 4.74 -11.61 -2.05
C HIS A 46 5.60 -10.42 -1.62
N ARG A 47 5.34 -9.25 -2.20
CA ARG A 47 6.11 -8.03 -1.97
C ARG A 47 5.19 -6.82 -2.09
N ILE A 48 5.42 -5.85 -1.21
CA ILE A 48 4.76 -4.55 -1.21
C ILE A 48 5.86 -3.49 -1.26
N ALA A 49 5.81 -2.61 -2.24
CA ALA A 49 6.67 -1.43 -2.33
C ALA A 49 5.82 -0.20 -2.11
N ILE A 50 6.16 0.61 -1.11
CA ILE A 50 5.46 1.82 -0.72
C ILE A 50 6.46 2.95 -0.77
N LYS A 51 6.20 3.96 -1.59
CA LYS A 51 6.90 5.25 -1.52
C LYS A 51 6.01 6.21 -0.75
N LEU A 52 6.52 6.82 0.30
CA LEU A 52 5.81 7.82 1.11
C LEU A 52 6.73 9.03 1.27
N GLU A 53 6.34 10.16 0.69
CA GLU A 53 7.05 11.45 0.83
C GLU A 53 8.56 11.35 0.53
N GLY A 54 8.90 10.55 -0.50
CA GLY A 54 10.27 10.31 -0.94
C GLY A 54 11.00 9.16 -0.22
N VAL A 55 10.46 8.59 0.85
CA VAL A 55 11.02 7.41 1.52
C VAL A 55 10.48 6.13 0.88
N ALA A 56 11.38 5.21 0.53
CA ALA A 56 11.02 3.90 0.00
C ALA A 56 10.93 2.86 1.12
N VAL A 57 9.74 2.28 1.31
CA VAL A 57 9.46 1.16 2.20
C VAL A 57 9.21 -0.08 1.37
N GLU A 58 9.86 -1.19 1.73
CA GLU A 58 9.58 -2.49 1.14
C GLU A 58 9.20 -3.48 2.23
N LEU A 59 8.07 -4.16 2.04
CA LEU A 59 7.56 -5.17 2.95
C LEU A 59 7.53 -6.54 2.26
N THR A 60 8.13 -7.51 2.92
CA THR A 60 7.94 -8.96 2.70
C THR A 60 7.54 -9.59 4.04
N LYS A 61 7.22 -10.90 4.07
CA LYS A 61 6.86 -11.58 5.33
C LYS A 61 7.94 -11.41 6.41
N ASP A 62 9.20 -11.54 6.00
CA ASP A 62 10.33 -11.68 6.92
C ASP A 62 11.15 -10.41 7.08
N VAL A 63 11.04 -9.47 6.13
CA VAL A 63 11.93 -8.31 6.05
C VAL A 63 11.12 -7.04 5.79
N VAL A 64 11.48 -5.99 6.54
CA VAL A 64 11.13 -4.61 6.25
C VAL A 64 12.41 -3.87 5.85
N LEU A 65 12.39 -3.22 4.69
CA LEU A 65 13.47 -2.36 4.24
C LEU A 65 13.00 -0.90 4.18
N ILE A 66 13.85 0.02 4.62
CA ILE A 66 13.69 1.46 4.43
C ILE A 66 14.89 1.96 3.63
N ASN A 67 14.64 2.54 2.46
CA ASN A 67 15.68 2.98 1.53
C ASN A 67 16.74 1.89 1.29
N SER A 68 16.28 0.65 1.06
CA SER A 68 17.09 -0.57 0.89
C SER A 68 17.84 -1.08 2.13
N ASN A 69 17.71 -0.42 3.29
CA ASN A 69 18.32 -0.87 4.53
C ASN A 69 17.33 -1.67 5.37
N ARG A 70 17.73 -2.84 5.87
CA ARG A 70 16.90 -3.64 6.77
C ARG A 70 16.74 -2.93 8.11
N VAL A 71 15.49 -2.85 8.58
CA VAL A 71 15.15 -2.26 9.88
C VAL A 71 14.48 -3.28 10.79
N GLN A 72 14.56 -3.03 12.10
CA GLN A 72 13.77 -3.76 13.09
C GLN A 72 12.50 -2.97 13.40
N LEU A 73 11.43 -3.70 13.76
CA LEU A 73 10.16 -3.10 14.16
C LEU A 73 10.04 -3.10 15.71
N PRO A 74 9.40 -2.09 16.31
CA PRO A 74 8.79 -0.93 15.66
C PRO A 74 9.85 0.03 15.09
N TYR A 75 9.52 0.67 13.98
CA TYR A 75 10.36 1.68 13.32
C TYR A 75 9.62 3.01 13.34
N SER A 76 10.30 4.10 13.71
CA SER A 76 9.75 5.45 13.60
C SER A 76 10.84 6.47 13.28
N GLN A 77 10.86 6.95 12.04
CA GLN A 77 11.82 7.95 11.57
C GLN A 77 11.31 8.58 10.26
N ALA A 78 11.74 9.82 9.97
CA ALA A 78 11.42 10.52 8.72
C ALA A 78 9.92 10.65 8.44
N GLY A 79 9.10 10.77 9.50
CA GLY A 79 7.65 10.87 9.38
C GLY A 79 6.96 9.55 9.00
N ILE A 80 7.65 8.41 9.11
CA ILE A 80 7.08 7.09 8.88
C ILE A 80 7.17 6.28 10.17
N THR A 81 6.05 5.70 10.57
CA THR A 81 5.97 4.73 11.65
C THR A 81 5.53 3.38 11.08
N ILE A 82 6.24 2.32 11.44
CA ILE A 82 5.91 0.95 11.07
C ILE A 82 5.86 0.08 12.31
N GLU A 83 4.73 -0.57 12.51
CA GLU A 83 4.47 -1.44 13.65
C GLU A 83 3.99 -2.81 13.17
N ARG A 84 4.35 -3.86 13.91
CA ARG A 84 3.89 -5.23 13.66
C ARG A 84 3.14 -5.73 14.89
N SER A 85 1.88 -6.06 14.69
CA SER A 85 1.08 -6.83 15.64
C SER A 85 1.08 -8.31 15.26
N SER A 86 0.37 -9.14 16.03
CA SER A 86 0.14 -10.54 15.67
C SER A 86 -0.73 -10.72 14.42
N ILE A 87 -1.45 -9.67 13.99
CA ILE A 87 -2.45 -9.76 12.92
C ILE A 87 -2.03 -8.98 11.67
N TYR A 88 -1.30 -7.87 11.83
CA TYR A 88 -0.96 -6.97 10.72
C TYR A 88 0.39 -6.29 10.89
N VAL A 89 0.97 -5.91 9.76
CA VAL A 89 1.97 -4.83 9.68
C VAL A 89 1.23 -3.56 9.29
N LYS A 90 1.40 -2.49 10.08
CA LYS A 90 0.80 -1.17 9.85
C LYS A 90 1.91 -0.18 9.52
N VAL A 91 1.74 0.58 8.45
CA VAL A 91 2.59 1.70 8.03
C VAL A 91 1.75 2.96 8.11
N VAL A 92 2.26 3.98 8.81
CA VAL A 92 1.61 5.29 8.95
C VAL A 92 2.61 6.36 8.52
N SER A 93 2.19 7.28 7.66
CA SER A 93 2.97 8.49 7.35
C SER A 93 2.47 9.69 8.16
N LYS A 94 3.30 10.72 8.28
CA LYS A 94 2.92 12.04 8.81
C LYS A 94 1.87 12.77 7.96
N ALA A 95 1.63 12.29 6.73
CA ALA A 95 0.60 12.79 5.83
C ALA A 95 -0.75 12.05 6.01
N ASP A 96 -0.90 11.30 7.11
CA ASP A 96 -2.09 10.52 7.49
C ASP A 96 -2.46 9.42 6.48
N ILE A 97 -1.46 8.86 5.79
CA ILE A 97 -1.65 7.66 4.95
C ILE A 97 -1.46 6.43 5.83
N VAL A 98 -2.46 5.56 5.87
CA VAL A 98 -2.42 4.32 6.65
C VAL A 98 -2.48 3.14 5.70
N PHE A 99 -1.45 2.30 5.73
CA PHE A 99 -1.41 1.05 4.99
C PHE A 99 -1.31 -0.13 5.96
N MET A 100 -2.15 -1.14 5.78
CA MET A 100 -2.17 -2.34 6.62
C MET A 100 -2.06 -3.59 5.74
N TRP A 101 -1.28 -4.57 6.19
CA TRP A 101 -1.13 -5.85 5.53
C TRP A 101 -1.19 -7.00 6.54
N ASN A 102 -2.04 -8.00 6.29
CA ASN A 102 -2.18 -9.18 7.14
C ASN A 102 -1.04 -10.22 6.98
N GLN A 103 0.05 -9.87 6.28
CA GLN A 103 1.17 -10.76 5.93
C GLN A 103 0.79 -11.97 5.06
N ARG A 104 -0.40 -11.94 4.44
CA ARG A 104 -0.90 -12.94 3.49
C ARG A 104 -1.45 -12.23 2.25
N ASP A 105 -2.75 -12.10 2.14
CA ASP A 105 -3.51 -11.76 0.94
C ASP A 105 -4.36 -10.49 1.08
N SER A 106 -4.53 -9.98 2.30
CA SER A 106 -5.37 -8.83 2.60
C SER A 106 -4.52 -7.61 2.91
N ILE A 107 -4.81 -6.54 2.19
CA ILE A 107 -4.27 -5.20 2.38
C ILE A 107 -5.40 -4.19 2.46
N LEU A 108 -5.16 -3.12 3.20
CA LEU A 108 -6.05 -1.99 3.34
C LEU A 108 -5.22 -0.71 3.21
N LEU A 109 -5.75 0.26 2.48
CA LEU A 109 -5.22 1.61 2.39
C LEU A 109 -6.32 2.58 2.81
N GLU A 110 -6.01 3.43 3.78
CA GLU A 110 -6.86 4.54 4.19
C GLU A 110 -6.15 5.85 3.85
N LEU A 111 -6.91 6.78 3.28
CA LEU A 111 -6.45 8.08 2.81
C LEU A 111 -7.36 9.17 3.39
N HIS A 112 -6.79 10.33 3.69
CA HIS A 112 -7.55 11.54 3.99
C HIS A 112 -8.27 12.05 2.72
N GLU A 113 -9.42 12.70 2.88
CA GLU A 113 -10.22 13.29 1.79
C GLU A 113 -9.46 14.31 0.91
N LYS A 114 -8.28 14.76 1.35
CA LYS A 114 -7.44 15.69 0.59
C LYS A 114 -6.91 15.08 -0.71
N TYR A 115 -6.91 13.75 -0.81
CA TYR A 115 -6.51 12.99 -1.99
C TYR A 115 -7.68 12.71 -2.95
N ALA A 116 -8.89 13.21 -2.69
CA ALA A 116 -10.02 13.04 -3.59
C ALA A 116 -9.72 13.58 -5.00
N ASN A 117 -10.15 12.86 -6.04
CA ASN A 117 -9.87 13.11 -7.45
C ASN A 117 -8.37 13.11 -7.84
N GLN A 118 -7.50 12.68 -6.93
CA GLN A 118 -6.04 12.72 -7.09
C GLN A 118 -5.43 11.34 -6.88
N THR A 119 -6.21 10.27 -6.97
CA THR A 119 -5.67 8.91 -6.96
C THR A 119 -5.71 8.29 -8.35
N CYS A 120 -4.79 7.36 -8.59
CA CYS A 120 -4.89 6.45 -9.72
C CYS A 120 -4.34 5.06 -9.36
N GLY A 121 -4.65 4.04 -10.16
CA GLY A 121 -4.32 2.64 -9.89
C GLY A 121 -5.55 1.77 -9.72
N LEU A 122 -5.38 0.57 -9.17
CA LEU A 122 -6.49 -0.39 -9.00
C LEU A 122 -7.56 0.06 -7.99
N CYS A 123 -7.24 0.99 -7.08
CA CYS A 123 -8.20 1.52 -6.11
C CYS A 123 -9.10 2.63 -6.66
N GLY A 124 -8.93 3.06 -7.92
CA GLY A 124 -9.75 4.11 -8.54
C GLY A 124 -9.22 5.53 -8.31
N ASP A 125 -10.06 6.52 -8.58
CA ASP A 125 -9.75 7.96 -8.57
C ASP A 125 -10.26 8.71 -7.32
N TYR A 126 -10.99 8.02 -6.45
CA TYR A 126 -11.46 8.52 -5.15
C TYR A 126 -12.34 9.78 -5.32
N ASN A 127 -13.30 9.72 -6.24
CA ASN A 127 -14.18 10.83 -6.59
C ASN A 127 -15.57 10.75 -5.92
N GLY A 128 -15.85 9.69 -5.17
CA GLY A 128 -17.13 9.42 -4.51
C GLY A 128 -18.22 8.82 -5.39
N LEU A 129 -17.90 8.45 -6.64
CA LEU A 129 -18.84 7.92 -7.62
C LEU A 129 -18.57 6.43 -7.87
N GLN A 130 -19.55 5.60 -7.56
CA GLN A 130 -19.54 4.18 -7.91
C GLN A 130 -19.90 3.99 -9.38
N SER A 131 -19.30 2.99 -10.04
CA SER A 131 -19.58 2.65 -11.44
C SER A 131 -20.77 1.70 -11.61
#